data_AF-A0A858RFN7-F1
#
_entry.id   AF-A0A858RFN7-F1
#
_cell.length_a   1.000
_cell.length_b   1.000
_cell.length_c   1.000
_cell.angle_alpha   90.00
_cell.angle_beta   90.00
_cell.angle_gamma   90.00
#
_symmetry.space_group_name_H-M   'P 1'
#
loop_
_entity.id
_entity.type
_entity.pdbx_description
1 polymer ?
#
loop_
_entity_poly.entity_id
_entity_poly.type
_entity_poly.pdbx_seq_one_letter_code
_entity_poly.pdbx_strand_id
1 'polypeptide(L)'
;MNRKIVAFGLLLVCSHLLVFFASRPDAAAVGASGPEGESLNAKRAGSKSRLRGEEDGVNSYRRLLVELDASDLKGSDYKDARDALMIEWIRKDLRGAIAHFFSPQHYARFRMALNNWSGGVSSALAEEMVRQPLQSWDWISSDSYGSNRRTVIKRWVYTMRNAGRRDVLLARAAEGEKYMEDPLFEECQMMNAEELRQMRELWDKGLYRGMSNAYVGRQLELADGDFRTLYDQENDPKLKEALLPQWVSQEISILPMEKALDRLDEVPEELLPEALRLVTGAVSNNDGDASGEGVVKLLEELDRRDLWRLIPEREVGYFISQQLSYEVGRSDPGLQVEQLGAIDRDDLRQIALREAGRKWAAHSSSDDLLQSMKTLHSGENRDRFISGVLEYTHEKEVFAALREQIEDPAIKEKAPKEPWVGEGG
;
A
#
# COMPACT_ATOMS: atom_id res chain seq x y z
N MET A 1 35.95 14.32 43.95
CA MET A 1 36.46 13.35 42.95
C MET A 1 37.92 13.06 43.25
N ASN A 2 38.24 11.87 43.75
CA ASN A 2 39.56 11.56 44.30
C ASN A 2 40.58 11.37 43.17
N ARG A 3 41.53 12.30 43.00
CA ARG A 3 42.64 12.22 42.03
C ARG A 3 43.47 10.93 42.17
N LYS A 4 43.41 10.28 43.34
CA LYS A 4 44.05 8.98 43.61
C LYS A 4 43.37 7.79 42.90
N ILE A 5 42.08 7.85 42.59
CA ILE A 5 41.34 6.77 41.90
C ILE A 5 41.61 6.80 40.40
N VAL A 6 41.71 8.00 39.80
CA VAL A 6 42.07 8.18 38.38
C VAL A 6 43.52 7.75 38.13
N ALA A 7 44.45 8.04 39.05
CA ALA A 7 45.84 7.60 38.95
C ALA A 7 45.99 6.06 39.08
N PHE A 8 45.17 5.42 39.91
CA PHE A 8 45.18 3.95 40.06
C PHE A 8 44.58 3.25 38.84
N GLY A 9 43.55 3.83 38.21
CA GLY A 9 42.98 3.34 36.95
C GLY A 9 43.94 3.43 35.77
N LEU A 10 44.68 4.53 35.64
CA LEU A 10 45.71 4.69 34.60
C LEU A 10 46.90 3.74 34.78
N LEU A 11 47.33 3.51 36.04
CA LEU A 11 48.37 2.53 36.35
C LEU A 11 47.92 1.08 36.06
N LEU A 12 46.64 0.75 36.25
CA LEU A 12 46.10 -0.55 35.87
C LEU A 12 46.06 -0.73 34.34
N VAL A 13 45.61 0.28 33.59
CA VAL A 13 45.57 0.21 32.12
C VAL A 13 46.96 0.10 31.50
N CYS A 14 47.96 0.82 32.02
CA CYS A 14 49.35 0.73 31.53
C CYS A 14 50.04 -0.59 31.92
N SER A 15 49.76 -1.16 33.09
CA SER A 15 50.32 -2.46 33.50
C SER A 15 49.74 -3.63 32.70
N HIS A 16 48.48 -3.53 32.26
CA HIS A 16 47.85 -4.56 31.43
C HIS A 16 48.33 -4.51 29.97
N LEU A 17 48.67 -3.33 29.45
CA LEU A 17 49.28 -3.17 28.12
C LEU A 17 50.72 -3.72 28.05
N LEU A 18 51.54 -3.53 29.09
CA LEU A 18 52.90 -4.07 29.13
C LEU A 18 52.93 -5.60 29.25
N VAL A 19 52.01 -6.19 30.01
CA VAL A 19 51.88 -7.66 30.11
C VAL A 19 51.31 -8.26 28.82
N PHE A 20 50.42 -7.56 28.11
CA PHE A 20 49.90 -7.98 26.80
C PHE A 20 50.97 -7.98 25.70
N PHE A 21 51.91 -7.04 25.71
CA PHE A 21 53.02 -7.03 24.74
C PHE A 21 54.18 -7.97 25.14
N ALA A 22 54.37 -8.26 26.43
CA ALA A 22 55.39 -9.21 26.91
C ALA A 22 54.97 -10.69 26.81
N SER A 23 53.69 -11.00 26.58
CA SER A 23 53.14 -12.37 26.58
C SER A 23 52.85 -12.94 25.18
N ARG A 24 53.40 -12.35 24.10
CA ARG A 24 53.46 -13.03 22.80
C ARG A 24 54.73 -13.89 22.72
N PRO A 25 54.62 -15.23 22.72
CA PRO A 25 55.72 -16.09 22.30
C PRO A 25 55.83 -16.05 20.77
N ASP A 26 57.02 -15.69 20.26
CA ASP A 26 57.51 -16.36 19.07
C ASP A 26 57.73 -17.83 19.41
N ALA A 27 57.09 -18.73 18.67
CA ALA A 27 57.32 -20.16 18.75
C ALA A 27 57.57 -20.74 17.36
N ALA A 28 58.77 -20.47 16.85
CA ALA A 28 59.51 -21.43 16.04
C ALA A 28 61.02 -21.18 16.27
N ALA A 29 61.59 -21.89 17.24
CA ALA A 29 63.03 -21.97 17.43
C ALA A 29 63.53 -23.30 16.86
N VAL A 30 64.45 -23.26 15.89
CA VAL A 30 65.71 -24.03 15.90
C VAL A 30 66.72 -23.32 14.97
N GLY A 31 67.91 -22.97 15.47
CA GLY A 31 69.10 -22.84 14.63
C GLY A 31 70.00 -21.63 14.86
N ALA A 32 70.79 -21.68 15.94
CA ALA A 32 72.20 -21.28 16.03
C ALA A 32 72.70 -19.90 15.52
N SER A 33 73.24 -19.15 16.49
CA SER A 33 74.47 -18.34 16.46
C SER A 33 74.61 -17.12 15.54
N GLY A 34 74.86 -15.97 16.18
CA GLY A 34 75.86 -14.98 15.73
C GLY A 34 75.29 -13.67 15.18
N PRO A 35 75.92 -12.51 15.45
CA PRO A 35 75.29 -11.19 15.37
C PRO A 35 75.64 -10.38 14.11
N GLU A 36 75.07 -9.17 14.04
CA GLU A 36 75.41 -8.01 13.20
C GLU A 36 74.71 -7.86 11.82
N GLY A 37 74.32 -6.61 11.54
CA GLY A 37 74.34 -6.08 10.18
C GLY A 37 73.01 -5.53 9.64
N GLU A 38 72.95 -4.21 9.49
CA GLU A 38 72.06 -3.51 8.55
C GLU A 38 72.15 -4.10 7.13
N SER A 39 71.04 -4.13 6.36
CA SER A 39 70.96 -3.48 5.03
C SER A 39 69.68 -3.82 4.23
N LEU A 40 69.16 -2.74 3.63
CA LEU A 40 68.60 -2.55 2.30
C LEU A 40 68.32 -3.75 1.37
N ASN A 41 67.11 -3.70 0.77
CA ASN A 41 66.75 -4.00 -0.63
C ASN A 41 67.30 -5.26 -1.32
N ALA A 42 66.40 -6.15 -1.78
CA ALA A 42 66.28 -6.51 -3.21
C ALA A 42 65.13 -7.47 -3.51
N LYS A 43 64.38 -7.13 -4.56
CA LYS A 43 63.48 -7.99 -5.34
C LYS A 43 64.24 -9.20 -5.91
N ARG A 44 63.65 -10.41 -5.91
CA ARG A 44 62.95 -11.04 -7.07
C ARG A 44 62.72 -12.55 -6.87
N ALA A 45 61.55 -12.95 -7.39
CA ALA A 45 61.23 -14.22 -8.05
C ALA A 45 60.90 -15.45 -7.19
N GLY A 46 59.63 -15.87 -7.25
CA GLY A 46 59.14 -17.14 -6.74
C GLY A 46 57.62 -17.23 -6.77
N SER A 47 57.09 -17.45 -7.96
CA SER A 47 55.72 -17.90 -8.32
C SER A 47 54.74 -18.36 -7.21
N LYS A 48 53.50 -17.88 -7.34
CA LYS A 48 52.23 -18.37 -6.73
C LYS A 48 51.91 -17.93 -5.28
N SER A 49 51.32 -16.75 -5.11
CA SER A 49 50.20 -16.52 -4.17
C SER A 49 49.64 -15.10 -4.30
N ARG A 50 48.91 -14.84 -5.40
CA ARG A 50 48.06 -13.66 -5.50
C ARG A 50 46.62 -14.18 -5.41
N LEU A 51 46.13 -14.37 -4.18
CA LEU A 51 44.74 -14.68 -3.79
C LEU A 51 44.70 -14.95 -2.26
N ARG A 52 45.07 -13.96 -1.45
CA ARG A 52 44.82 -13.95 0.01
C ARG A 52 44.96 -12.51 0.46
N GLY A 53 43.84 -11.80 0.54
CA GLY A 53 43.84 -10.37 0.86
C GLY A 53 42.46 -9.71 0.90
N GLU A 54 41.41 -10.35 0.39
CA GLU A 54 40.03 -9.80 0.46
C GLU A 54 39.13 -10.51 1.48
N GLU A 55 39.44 -11.74 1.91
CA GLU A 55 38.59 -12.49 2.86
C GLU A 55 38.73 -12.04 4.34
N ASP A 56 39.82 -11.36 4.72
CA ASP A 56 40.05 -10.96 6.12
C ASP A 56 39.22 -9.72 6.54
N GLY A 57 38.74 -8.92 5.57
CA GLY A 57 37.95 -7.71 5.86
C GLY A 57 36.51 -8.02 6.30
N VAL A 58 35.81 -8.89 5.58
CA VAL A 58 34.39 -9.22 5.82
C VAL A 58 34.18 -9.94 7.16
N ASN A 59 35.11 -10.82 7.54
CA ASN A 59 35.05 -11.55 8.81
C ASN A 59 35.39 -10.67 10.03
N SER A 60 36.07 -9.53 9.83
CA SER A 60 36.50 -8.66 10.92
C SER A 60 35.33 -7.90 11.57
N TYR A 61 34.46 -7.26 10.79
CA TYR A 61 33.32 -6.49 11.31
C TYR A 61 32.26 -7.38 11.96
N ARG A 62 32.03 -8.58 11.41
CA ARG A 62 31.14 -9.56 12.05
C ARG A 62 31.66 -10.00 13.41
N ARG A 63 32.98 -10.24 13.54
CA ARG A 63 33.60 -10.56 14.83
C ARG A 63 33.46 -9.39 15.81
N LEU A 64 33.71 -8.15 15.38
CA LEU A 64 33.56 -6.96 16.21
C LEU A 64 32.13 -6.79 16.73
N LEU A 65 31.10 -7.12 15.94
CA LEU A 65 29.71 -7.13 16.44
C LEU A 65 29.48 -8.19 17.51
N VAL A 66 30.04 -9.40 17.34
CA VAL A 66 29.94 -10.46 18.34
C VAL A 66 30.67 -10.06 19.63
N GLU A 67 31.82 -9.42 19.53
CA GLU A 67 32.56 -8.89 20.68
C GLU A 67 31.80 -7.77 21.39
N LEU A 68 31.15 -6.88 20.63
CA LEU A 68 30.28 -5.84 21.18
C LEU A 68 29.07 -6.45 21.91
N ASP A 69 28.51 -7.55 21.40
CA ASP A 69 27.38 -8.25 22.02
C ASP A 69 27.75 -8.97 23.32
N ALA A 70 29.00 -9.41 23.41
CA ALA A 70 29.56 -10.01 24.60
C ALA A 70 30.08 -8.97 25.62
N SER A 71 30.05 -7.68 25.27
CA SER A 71 30.51 -6.61 26.16
C SER A 71 29.48 -6.27 27.25
N ASP A 72 29.95 -5.59 28.30
CA ASP A 72 29.08 -5.11 29.39
C ASP A 72 28.30 -3.82 29.05
N LEU A 73 28.40 -3.31 27.81
CA LEU A 73 27.70 -2.11 27.37
C LEU A 73 26.19 -2.36 27.33
N LYS A 74 25.40 -1.37 27.79
CA LYS A 74 23.93 -1.45 27.86
C LYS A 74 23.30 -0.13 27.42
N GLY A 75 22.01 -0.19 27.10
CA GLY A 75 21.20 1.01 26.84
C GLY A 75 21.70 1.82 25.64
N SER A 76 21.82 3.14 25.82
CA SER A 76 22.28 4.08 24.79
C SER A 76 23.69 3.77 24.30
N ASP A 77 24.62 3.48 25.22
CA ASP A 77 26.04 3.35 24.88
C ASP A 77 26.29 2.13 23.98
N TYR A 78 25.60 1.02 24.25
CA TYR A 78 25.60 -0.14 23.36
C TYR A 78 25.02 0.20 21.98
N LYS A 79 23.89 0.92 21.95
CA LYS A 79 23.23 1.30 20.69
C LYS A 79 24.15 2.20 19.86
N ASP A 80 24.77 3.20 20.46
CA ASP A 80 25.65 4.16 19.77
C ASP A 80 26.91 3.47 19.25
N ALA A 81 27.53 2.59 20.05
CA ALA A 81 28.68 1.79 19.62
C ALA A 81 28.31 0.85 18.45
N ARG A 82 27.14 0.21 18.51
CA ARG A 82 26.64 -0.67 17.46
C ARG A 82 26.35 0.10 16.19
N ASP A 83 25.64 1.22 16.28
CA ASP A 83 25.27 2.03 15.13
C ASP A 83 26.54 2.63 14.47
N ALA A 84 27.55 3.05 15.26
CA ALA A 84 28.85 3.49 14.77
C ALA A 84 29.60 2.37 14.01
N LEU A 85 29.67 1.16 14.58
CA LEU A 85 30.30 0.01 13.93
C LEU A 85 29.58 -0.38 12.64
N MET A 86 28.24 -0.34 12.61
CA MET A 86 27.46 -0.59 11.41
C MET A 86 27.74 0.44 10.31
N ILE A 87 27.79 1.74 10.67
CA ILE A 87 28.12 2.82 9.73
C ILE A 87 29.52 2.63 9.15
N GLU A 88 30.49 2.28 9.99
CA GLU A 88 31.85 2.02 9.52
C GLU A 88 31.92 0.81 8.59
N TRP A 89 31.23 -0.29 8.94
CA TRP A 89 31.16 -1.47 8.08
C TRP A 89 30.55 -1.11 6.72
N ILE A 90 29.42 -0.40 6.69
CA ILE A 90 28.77 0.04 5.44
C ILE A 90 29.75 0.82 4.54
N ARG A 91 30.52 1.74 5.12
CA ARG A 91 31.47 2.59 4.38
C ARG A 91 32.68 1.84 3.84
N LYS A 92 33.07 0.74 4.50
CA LYS A 92 34.28 -0.03 4.15
C LYS A 92 33.99 -1.28 3.32
N ASP A 93 32.82 -1.89 3.53
CA ASP A 93 32.37 -3.13 2.89
C ASP A 93 30.83 -3.16 2.83
N LEU A 94 30.29 -2.38 1.88
CA LEU A 94 28.84 -2.30 1.63
C LEU A 94 28.24 -3.68 1.31
N ARG A 95 28.94 -4.51 0.52
CA ARG A 95 28.45 -5.84 0.13
C ARG A 95 28.27 -6.74 1.34
N GLY A 96 29.30 -6.88 2.17
CA GLY A 96 29.23 -7.70 3.38
C GLY A 96 28.22 -7.17 4.38
N ALA A 97 28.10 -5.84 4.51
CA ALA A 97 27.09 -5.20 5.35
C ALA A 97 25.66 -5.53 4.88
N ILE A 98 25.34 -5.37 3.59
CA ILE A 98 24.02 -5.73 3.03
C ILE A 98 23.73 -7.22 3.22
N ALA A 99 24.68 -8.08 2.85
CA ALA A 99 24.55 -9.54 2.98
C ALA A 99 24.30 -9.97 4.44
N HIS A 100 24.95 -9.31 5.40
CA HIS A 100 24.78 -9.60 6.82
C HIS A 100 23.46 -9.04 7.36
N PHE A 101 23.18 -7.75 7.16
CA PHE A 101 22.04 -7.09 7.79
C PHE A 101 20.69 -7.55 7.24
N PHE A 102 20.64 -7.95 5.97
CA PHE A 102 19.41 -8.45 5.34
C PHE A 102 19.35 -9.98 5.25
N SER A 103 20.34 -10.68 5.81
CA SER A 103 20.31 -12.14 5.92
C SER A 103 19.07 -12.58 6.74
N PRO A 104 18.39 -13.68 6.37
CA PRO A 104 17.23 -14.18 7.12
C PRO A 104 17.48 -14.36 8.62
N GLN A 105 18.72 -14.70 9.00
CA GLN A 105 19.12 -14.95 10.38
C GLN A 105 19.30 -13.67 11.21
N HIS A 106 19.60 -12.53 10.58
CA HIS A 106 19.98 -11.31 11.31
C HIS A 106 19.03 -10.13 11.09
N TYR A 107 18.20 -10.12 10.04
CA TYR A 107 17.38 -8.96 9.70
C TYR A 107 16.49 -8.45 10.83
N ALA A 108 15.82 -9.35 11.56
CA ALA A 108 14.96 -8.96 12.69
C ALA A 108 15.70 -8.11 13.74
N ARG A 109 16.99 -8.40 13.93
CA ARG A 109 17.86 -7.71 14.89
C ARG A 109 18.23 -6.29 14.45
N PHE A 110 18.48 -6.10 13.16
CA PHE A 110 18.93 -4.81 12.61
C PHE A 110 17.79 -3.96 12.05
N ARG A 111 16.59 -4.52 11.91
CA ARG A 111 15.40 -3.89 11.30
C ARG A 111 15.14 -2.48 11.82
N MET A 112 15.23 -2.25 13.13
CA MET A 112 14.96 -0.91 13.70
C MET A 112 15.99 0.14 13.27
N ALA A 113 17.27 -0.20 13.24
CA ALA A 113 18.33 0.71 12.82
C ALA A 113 18.26 1.00 11.31
N LEU A 114 17.90 -0.01 10.52
CA LEU A 114 17.71 0.13 9.08
C LEU A 114 16.46 0.96 8.75
N ASN A 115 15.32 0.70 9.39
CA ASN A 115 14.05 1.36 9.06
C ASN A 115 13.96 2.82 9.52
N ASN A 116 14.85 3.28 10.40
CA ASN A 116 14.93 4.69 10.78
C ASN A 116 15.64 5.49 9.67
N TRP A 117 14.88 5.99 8.69
CA TRP A 117 15.43 6.69 7.52
C TRP A 117 16.25 7.94 7.85
N SER A 118 15.98 8.63 8.95
CA SER A 118 16.77 9.78 9.44
C SER A 118 17.94 9.37 10.35
N GLY A 119 18.09 8.07 10.63
CA GLY A 119 19.18 7.53 11.44
C GLY A 119 20.50 7.44 10.67
N GLY A 120 21.62 7.53 11.39
CA GLY A 120 22.96 7.50 10.80
C GLY A 120 23.26 6.22 10.00
N VAL A 121 22.81 5.05 10.49
CA VAL A 121 22.99 3.76 9.80
C VAL A 121 22.26 3.72 8.46
N SER A 122 20.98 4.11 8.45
CA SER A 122 20.17 4.17 7.24
C SER A 122 20.72 5.18 6.23
N SER A 123 21.17 6.35 6.72
CA SER A 123 21.75 7.40 5.88
C SER A 123 23.06 6.94 5.24
N ALA A 124 23.96 6.32 6.02
CA ALA A 124 25.20 5.76 5.50
C ALA A 124 24.95 4.66 4.45
N LEU A 125 23.96 3.78 4.69
CA LEU A 125 23.59 2.75 3.73
C LEU A 125 23.11 3.36 2.40
N ALA A 126 22.25 4.38 2.48
CA ALA A 126 21.75 5.09 1.32
C ALA A 126 22.88 5.79 0.55
N GLU A 127 23.74 6.55 1.25
CA GLU A 127 24.89 7.25 0.66
C GLU A 127 25.82 6.30 -0.12
N GLU A 128 26.16 5.14 0.46
CA GLU A 128 27.05 4.18 -0.18
C GLU A 128 26.37 3.45 -1.36
N MET A 129 25.08 3.11 -1.24
CA MET A 129 24.31 2.58 -2.38
C MET A 129 24.28 3.57 -3.54
N VAL A 130 24.10 4.88 -3.29
CA VAL A 130 24.12 5.93 -4.32
C VAL A 130 25.50 6.08 -4.96
N ARG A 131 26.58 5.91 -4.17
CA ARG A 131 27.95 5.97 -4.68
C ARG A 131 28.26 4.82 -5.64
N GLN A 132 27.66 3.65 -5.43
CA GLN A 132 27.91 2.44 -6.21
C GLN A 132 26.58 1.76 -6.64
N PRO A 133 25.75 2.45 -7.44
CA PRO A 133 24.35 2.04 -7.62
C PRO A 133 24.22 0.76 -8.46
N LEU A 134 25.08 0.59 -9.47
CA LEU A 134 25.09 -0.60 -10.31
C LEU A 134 25.61 -1.83 -9.57
N GLN A 135 26.71 -1.68 -8.83
CA GLN A 135 27.33 -2.78 -8.08
C GLN A 135 26.41 -3.26 -6.94
N SER A 136 25.80 -2.31 -6.21
CA SER A 136 24.84 -2.64 -5.16
C SER A 136 23.62 -3.38 -5.71
N TRP A 137 23.10 -2.98 -6.88
CA TRP A 137 22.05 -3.73 -7.56
C TRP A 137 22.49 -5.15 -7.91
N ASP A 138 23.67 -5.31 -8.54
CA ASP A 138 24.17 -6.62 -8.96
C ASP A 138 24.30 -7.58 -7.77
N TRP A 139 24.74 -7.10 -6.60
CA TRP A 139 24.76 -7.91 -5.37
C TRP A 139 23.36 -8.22 -4.84
N ILE A 140 22.43 -7.27 -4.92
CA ILE A 140 21.04 -7.45 -4.46
C ILE A 140 20.30 -8.47 -5.34
N SER A 141 20.54 -8.45 -6.65
CA SER A 141 19.90 -9.36 -7.60
C SER A 141 20.54 -10.76 -7.59
N SER A 142 21.85 -10.86 -7.31
CA SER A 142 22.58 -12.14 -7.32
C SER A 142 22.51 -12.93 -6.01
N ASP A 143 22.37 -12.28 -4.85
CA ASP A 143 22.47 -12.96 -3.56
C ASP A 143 21.12 -13.50 -3.03
N SER A 144 21.20 -14.51 -2.15
CA SER A 144 20.03 -15.16 -1.55
C SER A 144 19.64 -14.52 -0.22
N TYR A 145 18.92 -13.40 -0.27
CA TYR A 145 18.36 -12.73 0.92
C TYR A 145 17.10 -13.42 1.48
N GLY A 146 16.69 -14.55 0.90
CA GLY A 146 15.48 -15.28 1.29
C GLY A 146 14.23 -14.38 1.29
N SER A 147 13.46 -14.44 2.38
CA SER A 147 12.25 -13.62 2.57
C SER A 147 12.50 -12.11 2.62
N ASN A 148 13.75 -11.66 2.83
CA ASN A 148 14.09 -10.24 2.93
C ASN A 148 14.45 -9.61 1.57
N ARG A 149 14.50 -10.38 0.46
CA ARG A 149 14.87 -9.86 -0.86
C ARG A 149 14.02 -8.66 -1.29
N ARG A 150 12.70 -8.74 -1.10
CA ARG A 150 11.77 -7.63 -1.35
C ARG A 150 12.13 -6.37 -0.58
N THR A 151 12.52 -6.51 0.69
CA THR A 151 12.92 -5.39 1.56
C THR A 151 14.16 -4.68 1.03
N VAL A 152 15.20 -5.44 0.67
CA VAL A 152 16.46 -4.84 0.17
C VAL A 152 16.24 -4.12 -1.14
N ILE A 153 15.45 -4.74 -2.05
CA ILE A 153 15.08 -4.14 -3.34
C ILE A 153 14.26 -2.86 -3.13
N LYS A 154 13.22 -2.88 -2.28
CA LYS A 154 12.43 -1.68 -1.96
C LYS A 154 13.31 -0.55 -1.42
N ARG A 155 14.29 -0.89 -0.58
CA ARG A 155 15.24 0.08 -0.02
C ARG A 155 16.17 0.65 -1.08
N TRP A 156 16.70 -0.18 -1.96
CA TRP A 156 17.55 0.28 -3.07
C TRP A 156 16.77 1.21 -4.01
N VAL A 157 15.54 0.82 -4.40
CA VAL A 157 14.65 1.64 -5.24
C VAL A 157 14.40 3.02 -4.61
N TYR A 158 13.98 3.05 -3.34
CA TYR A 158 13.74 4.31 -2.62
C TYR A 158 15.01 5.18 -2.52
N THR A 159 16.16 4.53 -2.34
CA THR A 159 17.46 5.21 -2.27
C THR A 159 17.83 5.84 -3.62
N MET A 160 17.68 5.11 -4.73
CA MET A 160 17.95 5.63 -6.07
C MET A 160 17.03 6.80 -6.40
N ARG A 161 15.74 6.67 -6.09
CA ARG A 161 14.76 7.75 -6.25
C ARG A 161 15.17 9.02 -5.53
N ASN A 162 15.44 8.94 -4.22
CA ASN A 162 15.74 10.12 -3.41
C ASN A 162 17.04 10.80 -3.86
N ALA A 163 17.94 10.05 -4.49
CA ALA A 163 19.15 10.57 -5.11
C ALA A 163 18.95 11.08 -6.55
N GLY A 164 17.72 11.09 -7.08
CA GLY A 164 17.42 11.50 -8.46
C GLY A 164 17.96 10.55 -9.53
N ARG A 165 18.30 9.30 -9.17
CA ARG A 165 18.90 8.28 -10.05
C ARG A 165 17.85 7.37 -10.70
N ARG A 166 16.79 7.98 -11.23
CA ARG A 166 15.68 7.26 -11.88
C ARG A 166 16.12 6.56 -13.17
N ASP A 167 17.10 7.13 -13.87
CA ASP A 167 17.79 6.52 -15.01
C ASP A 167 18.32 5.12 -14.68
N VAL A 168 18.98 4.97 -13.53
CA VAL A 168 19.51 3.69 -13.06
C VAL A 168 18.38 2.74 -12.72
N LEU A 169 17.37 3.22 -12.00
CA LEU A 169 16.22 2.43 -11.59
C LEU A 169 15.48 1.83 -12.80
N LEU A 170 15.20 2.64 -13.83
CA LEU A 170 14.51 2.19 -15.04
C LEU A 170 15.38 1.23 -15.86
N ALA A 171 16.68 1.47 -15.95
CA ALA A 171 17.61 0.56 -16.61
C ALA A 171 17.63 -0.83 -15.94
N ARG A 172 17.58 -0.88 -14.60
CA ARG A 172 17.49 -2.14 -13.86
C ARG A 172 16.10 -2.77 -13.92
N ALA A 173 15.04 -1.96 -14.02
CA ALA A 173 13.68 -2.45 -14.24
C ALA A 173 13.56 -3.27 -15.53
N ALA A 174 14.35 -2.95 -16.56
CA ALA A 174 14.41 -3.75 -17.78
C ALA A 174 14.91 -5.19 -17.58
N GLU A 175 15.55 -5.51 -16.46
CA GLU A 175 16.01 -6.87 -16.14
C GLU A 175 14.87 -7.79 -15.64
N GLY A 176 13.70 -7.23 -15.32
CA GLY A 176 12.49 -8.01 -14.98
C GLY A 176 12.51 -8.65 -13.59
N GLU A 177 13.23 -8.06 -12.63
CA GLU A 177 13.22 -8.55 -11.25
C GLU A 177 11.82 -8.42 -10.64
N LYS A 178 11.21 -9.55 -10.26
CA LYS A 178 9.80 -9.64 -9.83
C LYS A 178 9.48 -8.79 -8.60
N TYR A 179 10.45 -8.59 -7.71
CA TYR A 179 10.24 -7.82 -6.48
C TYR A 179 10.29 -6.29 -6.69
N MET A 180 10.52 -5.83 -7.92
CA MET A 180 10.46 -4.41 -8.25
C MET A 180 9.05 -3.90 -8.53
N GLU A 181 8.05 -4.76 -8.69
CA GLU A 181 6.70 -4.33 -9.03
C GLU A 181 6.09 -3.38 -7.99
N ASP A 182 6.09 -3.72 -6.69
CA ASP A 182 5.50 -2.81 -5.69
C ASP A 182 6.30 -1.51 -5.52
N PRO A 183 7.64 -1.54 -5.44
CA PRO A 183 8.41 -0.30 -5.39
C PRO A 183 8.18 0.58 -6.63
N LEU A 184 8.14 -0.01 -7.83
CA LEU A 184 7.90 0.74 -9.08
C LEU A 184 6.48 1.32 -9.15
N PHE A 185 5.48 0.67 -8.52
CA PHE A 185 4.14 1.24 -8.39
C PHE A 185 4.16 2.61 -7.70
N GLU A 186 4.84 2.70 -6.54
CA GLU A 186 4.99 3.97 -5.81
C GLU A 186 5.79 5.00 -6.63
N GLU A 187 6.79 4.56 -7.40
CA GLU A 187 7.61 5.44 -8.22
C GLU A 187 6.89 5.98 -9.45
N CYS A 188 6.03 5.17 -10.05
CA CYS A 188 5.33 5.51 -11.28
C CYS A 188 4.50 6.80 -11.12
N GLN A 189 3.93 7.02 -9.94
CA GLN A 189 3.17 8.22 -9.58
C GLN A 189 4.00 9.53 -9.61
N MET A 190 5.34 9.45 -9.62
CA MET A 190 6.20 10.64 -9.64
C MET A 190 7.00 10.79 -10.94
N MET A 191 6.76 9.92 -11.91
CA MET A 191 7.51 9.91 -13.17
C MET A 191 7.14 11.10 -14.06
N ASN A 192 8.10 11.61 -14.82
CA ASN A 192 7.81 12.55 -15.91
C ASN A 192 7.40 11.79 -17.19
N ALA A 193 7.02 12.52 -18.24
CA ALA A 193 6.54 11.92 -19.49
C ALA A 193 7.57 10.99 -20.16
N GLU A 194 8.87 11.32 -20.10
CA GLU A 194 9.94 10.50 -20.69
C GLU A 194 10.17 9.22 -19.88
N GLU A 195 10.10 9.29 -18.55
CA GLU A 195 10.19 8.13 -17.65
C GLU A 195 8.98 7.20 -17.83
N LEU A 196 7.77 7.74 -17.99
CA LEU A 196 6.59 6.94 -18.33
C LEU A 196 6.74 6.27 -19.70
N ARG A 197 7.33 6.94 -20.70
CA ARG A 197 7.61 6.33 -22.00
C ARG A 197 8.53 5.11 -21.86
N GLN A 198 9.56 5.21 -21.02
CA GLN A 198 10.42 4.06 -20.70
C GLN A 198 9.66 2.96 -19.96
N MET A 199 8.77 3.30 -19.02
CA MET A 199 7.89 2.33 -18.37
C MET A 199 6.95 1.63 -19.35
N ARG A 200 6.45 2.34 -20.36
CA ARG A 200 5.65 1.75 -21.44
C ARG A 200 6.45 0.69 -22.21
N GLU A 201 7.73 0.96 -22.52
CA GLU A 201 8.59 -0.04 -23.16
C GLU A 201 8.78 -1.30 -22.30
N LEU A 202 8.76 -1.19 -20.96
CA LEU A 202 8.79 -2.34 -20.06
C LEU A 202 7.45 -3.10 -20.03
N TRP A 203 6.35 -2.35 -20.04
CA TRP A 203 4.99 -2.89 -20.08
C TRP A 203 4.75 -3.71 -21.35
N ASP A 204 5.15 -3.17 -22.51
CA ASP A 204 5.00 -3.84 -23.81
C ASP A 204 5.81 -5.15 -23.89
N LYS A 205 6.88 -5.27 -23.08
CA LYS A 205 7.65 -6.53 -22.89
C LYS A 205 6.97 -7.51 -21.92
N GLY A 206 5.83 -7.15 -21.36
CA GLY A 206 5.06 -7.95 -20.42
C GLY A 206 5.51 -7.84 -18.97
N LEU A 207 6.38 -6.89 -18.62
CA LEU A 207 6.84 -6.68 -17.26
C LEU A 207 5.88 -5.81 -16.45
N TYR A 208 5.77 -6.10 -15.15
CA TYR A 208 5.12 -5.24 -14.15
C TYR A 208 3.66 -4.85 -14.44
N ARG A 209 2.88 -5.79 -15.01
CA ARG A 209 1.49 -5.54 -15.41
C ARG A 209 0.55 -5.15 -14.25
N GLY A 210 0.89 -5.40 -12.99
CA GLY A 210 0.08 -4.97 -11.84
C GLY A 210 0.15 -3.46 -11.56
N MET A 211 0.98 -2.70 -12.27
CA MET A 211 1.13 -1.26 -12.08
C MET A 211 0.24 -0.38 -12.98
N SER A 212 -0.74 -0.99 -13.66
CA SER A 212 -1.66 -0.30 -14.59
C SER A 212 -2.27 0.96 -13.97
N ASN A 213 -2.80 0.85 -12.75
CA ASN A 213 -3.43 1.98 -12.06
C ASN A 213 -2.46 3.14 -11.79
N ALA A 214 -1.23 2.85 -11.33
CA ALA A 214 -0.24 3.91 -11.07
C ALA A 214 0.25 4.56 -12.37
N TYR A 215 0.44 3.77 -13.42
CA TYR A 215 0.84 4.26 -14.74
C TYR A 215 -0.23 5.19 -15.33
N VAL A 216 -1.47 4.71 -15.34
CA VAL A 216 -2.59 5.44 -15.93
C VAL A 216 -2.96 6.68 -15.12
N GLY A 217 -2.98 6.57 -13.78
CA GLY A 217 -3.17 7.73 -12.91
C GLY A 217 -2.10 8.80 -13.15
N ARG A 218 -0.85 8.42 -13.39
CA ARG A 218 0.19 9.40 -13.72
C ARG A 218 0.04 9.99 -15.12
N GLN A 219 -0.42 9.21 -16.10
CA GLN A 219 -0.72 9.74 -17.43
C GLN A 219 -1.84 10.80 -17.37
N LEU A 220 -2.90 10.54 -16.61
CA LEU A 220 -4.00 11.49 -16.39
C LEU A 220 -3.48 12.80 -15.78
N GLU A 221 -2.67 12.72 -14.72
CA GLU A 221 -2.05 13.90 -14.11
C GLU A 221 -1.18 14.70 -15.10
N LEU A 222 -0.41 14.03 -15.96
CA LEU A 222 0.44 14.70 -16.96
C LEU A 222 -0.34 15.27 -18.14
N ALA A 223 -1.55 14.76 -18.37
CA ALA A 223 -2.47 15.22 -19.41
C ALA A 223 -3.49 16.24 -18.86
N ASP A 224 -3.30 16.77 -17.65
CA ASP A 224 -4.24 17.67 -16.96
C ASP A 224 -5.69 17.13 -16.95
N GLY A 225 -5.83 15.81 -16.77
CA GLY A 225 -7.14 15.15 -16.70
C GLY A 225 -7.85 14.92 -18.04
N ASP A 226 -7.18 15.10 -19.19
CA ASP A 226 -7.75 14.83 -20.52
C ASP A 226 -7.93 13.32 -20.79
N PHE A 227 -8.98 12.77 -20.19
CA PHE A 227 -9.36 11.36 -20.30
C PHE A 227 -9.58 10.91 -21.75
N ARG A 228 -10.29 11.73 -22.54
CA ARG A 228 -10.69 11.37 -23.90
C ARG A 228 -9.49 11.16 -24.80
N THR A 229 -8.56 12.11 -24.80
CA THR A 229 -7.34 12.01 -25.60
C THR A 229 -6.52 10.77 -25.21
N LEU A 230 -6.38 10.48 -23.91
CA LEU A 230 -5.67 9.30 -23.44
C LEU A 230 -6.35 8.00 -23.85
N TYR A 231 -7.67 7.93 -23.72
CA TYR A 231 -8.45 6.74 -24.07
C TYR A 231 -8.38 6.41 -25.57
N ASP A 232 -8.44 7.42 -26.43
CA ASP A 232 -8.36 7.27 -27.88
C ASP A 232 -6.96 6.84 -28.35
N GLN A 233 -5.91 7.27 -27.64
CA GLN A 233 -4.52 6.95 -27.98
C GLN A 233 -4.03 5.61 -27.39
N GLU A 234 -4.63 5.15 -26.30
CA GLU A 234 -4.27 3.88 -25.69
C GLU A 234 -4.72 2.71 -26.59
N ASN A 235 -3.91 1.66 -26.67
CA ASN A 235 -4.21 0.45 -27.45
C ASN A 235 -4.16 -0.82 -26.60
N ASP A 236 -3.54 -0.76 -25.42
CA ASP A 236 -3.52 -1.86 -24.47
C ASP A 236 -4.87 -1.93 -23.72
N PRO A 237 -5.62 -3.05 -23.85
CA PRO A 237 -6.93 -3.17 -23.21
C PRO A 237 -6.89 -3.02 -21.69
N LYS A 238 -5.81 -3.44 -21.02
CA LYS A 238 -5.69 -3.38 -19.57
C LYS A 238 -5.43 -1.94 -19.11
N LEU A 239 -4.66 -1.16 -19.87
CA LEU A 239 -4.49 0.26 -19.60
C LEU A 239 -5.78 1.04 -19.86
N LYS A 240 -6.53 0.68 -20.91
CA LYS A 240 -7.88 1.24 -21.16
C LYS A 240 -8.85 0.97 -20.01
N GLU A 241 -8.92 -0.26 -19.53
CA GLU A 241 -9.77 -0.65 -18.40
C GLU A 241 -9.42 0.14 -17.12
N ALA A 242 -8.14 0.45 -16.92
CA ALA A 242 -7.68 1.21 -15.75
C ALA A 242 -7.92 2.73 -15.85
N LEU A 243 -8.12 3.31 -17.05
CA LEU A 243 -8.30 4.76 -17.26
C LEU A 243 -9.52 5.30 -16.54
N LEU A 244 -10.69 4.69 -16.74
CA LEU A 244 -11.93 5.25 -16.24
C LEU A 244 -11.99 5.27 -14.70
N PRO A 245 -11.66 4.20 -13.96
CA PRO A 245 -11.62 4.24 -12.50
C PRO A 245 -10.59 5.23 -11.94
N GLN A 246 -9.41 5.37 -12.58
CA GLN A 246 -8.40 6.33 -12.13
C GLN A 246 -8.84 7.77 -12.37
N TRP A 247 -9.42 8.07 -13.53
CA TRP A 247 -9.97 9.39 -13.83
C TRP A 247 -11.08 9.77 -12.85
N VAL A 248 -12.02 8.86 -12.57
CA VAL A 248 -13.06 9.10 -11.56
C VAL A 248 -12.44 9.37 -10.19
N SER A 249 -11.45 8.58 -9.77
CA SER A 249 -10.82 8.75 -8.48
C SER A 249 -10.06 10.08 -8.34
N GLN A 250 -9.37 10.54 -9.38
CA GLN A 250 -8.50 11.72 -9.32
C GLN A 250 -9.24 13.03 -9.60
N GLU A 251 -10.15 13.02 -10.57
CA GLU A 251 -10.76 14.24 -11.13
C GLU A 251 -12.23 14.43 -10.74
N ILE A 252 -12.98 13.36 -10.45
CA ILE A 252 -14.44 13.40 -10.27
C ILE A 252 -14.88 13.25 -8.82
N SER A 253 -14.30 12.29 -8.10
CA SER A 253 -14.27 12.36 -6.64
C SER A 253 -13.71 13.75 -6.27
N ILE A 254 -13.88 14.40 -5.13
CA ILE A 254 -13.51 15.84 -4.97
C ILE A 254 -14.41 16.87 -5.66
N LEU A 255 -15.13 16.57 -6.75
CA LEU A 255 -16.08 17.51 -7.35
C LEU A 255 -17.48 17.41 -6.72
N PRO A 256 -18.22 18.53 -6.60
CA PRO A 256 -19.64 18.50 -6.29
C PRO A 256 -20.43 17.72 -7.34
N MET A 257 -21.53 17.08 -6.91
CA MET A 257 -22.39 16.21 -7.75
C MET A 257 -22.67 16.76 -9.14
N GLU A 258 -23.19 18.00 -9.26
CA GLU A 258 -23.58 18.57 -10.55
C GLU A 258 -22.40 18.64 -11.52
N LYS A 259 -21.23 19.08 -11.02
CA LYS A 259 -20.00 19.15 -11.81
C LYS A 259 -19.48 17.77 -12.14
N ALA A 260 -19.54 16.83 -11.21
CA ALA A 260 -19.14 15.45 -11.44
C ALA A 260 -19.97 14.80 -12.57
N LEU A 261 -21.27 15.05 -12.60
CA LEU A 261 -22.17 14.55 -13.65
C LEU A 261 -21.96 15.28 -14.99
N ASP A 262 -21.64 16.58 -15.00
CA ASP A 262 -21.29 17.31 -16.23
C ASP A 262 -20.09 16.69 -16.95
N ARG A 263 -19.15 16.08 -16.20
CA ARG A 263 -17.95 15.47 -16.75
C ARG A 263 -18.22 14.19 -17.55
N LEU A 264 -19.43 13.61 -17.46
CA LEU A 264 -19.80 12.45 -18.27
C LEU A 264 -19.73 12.74 -19.79
N ASP A 265 -19.87 14.01 -20.20
CA ASP A 265 -19.74 14.42 -21.60
C ASP A 265 -18.32 14.23 -22.18
N GLU A 266 -17.31 14.03 -21.32
CA GLU A 266 -15.92 13.77 -21.71
C GLU A 266 -15.67 12.28 -22.02
N VAL A 267 -16.61 11.41 -21.67
CA VAL A 267 -16.47 9.96 -21.78
C VAL A 267 -17.06 9.46 -23.11
N PRO A 268 -16.38 8.55 -23.83
CA PRO A 268 -16.94 7.88 -25.01
C PRO A 268 -18.27 7.17 -24.72
N GLU A 269 -19.17 7.15 -25.71
CA GLU A 269 -20.55 6.65 -25.56
C GLU A 269 -20.60 5.20 -25.03
N GLU A 270 -19.66 4.37 -25.47
CA GLU A 270 -19.55 2.97 -25.08
C GLU A 270 -19.22 2.77 -23.58
N LEU A 271 -18.62 3.78 -22.93
CA LEU A 271 -18.25 3.73 -21.52
C LEU A 271 -19.24 4.46 -20.61
N LEU A 272 -20.18 5.23 -21.17
CA LEU A 272 -21.12 6.04 -20.39
C LEU A 272 -21.87 5.26 -19.29
N PRO A 273 -22.36 4.02 -19.51
CA PRO A 273 -23.04 3.27 -18.44
C PRO A 273 -22.12 2.94 -17.25
N GLU A 274 -20.85 2.60 -17.52
CA GLU A 274 -19.87 2.30 -16.48
C GLU A 274 -19.38 3.57 -15.79
N ALA A 275 -19.13 4.63 -16.56
CA ALA A 275 -18.73 5.93 -16.04
C ALA A 275 -19.81 6.50 -15.12
N LEU A 276 -21.09 6.42 -15.53
CA LEU A 276 -22.21 6.85 -14.69
C LEU A 276 -22.17 6.15 -13.33
N ARG A 277 -21.99 4.82 -13.30
CA ARG A 277 -21.91 4.05 -12.04
C ARG A 277 -20.77 4.49 -11.14
N LEU A 278 -19.58 4.67 -11.73
CA LEU A 278 -18.39 5.08 -10.98
C LEU A 278 -18.52 6.51 -10.45
N VAL A 279 -19.02 7.44 -11.29
CA VAL A 279 -19.24 8.84 -10.94
C VAL A 279 -20.27 8.95 -9.82
N THR A 280 -21.44 8.32 -9.94
CA THR A 280 -22.47 8.40 -8.88
C THR A 280 -22.01 7.75 -7.59
N GLY A 281 -21.25 6.65 -7.68
CA GLY A 281 -20.60 6.04 -6.53
C GLY A 281 -19.57 6.95 -5.86
N ALA A 282 -18.79 7.70 -6.63
CA ALA A 282 -17.81 8.66 -6.11
C ALA A 282 -18.48 9.87 -5.44
N VAL A 283 -19.55 10.40 -6.04
CA VAL A 283 -20.33 11.51 -5.50
C VAL A 283 -20.98 11.13 -4.17
N SER A 284 -21.63 9.96 -4.11
CA SER A 284 -22.30 9.47 -2.90
C SER A 284 -21.36 9.32 -1.69
N ASN A 285 -20.05 9.18 -1.94
CA ASN A 285 -19.03 9.04 -0.89
C ASN A 285 -18.33 10.35 -0.50
N ASN A 286 -18.38 11.42 -1.30
CA ASN A 286 -17.59 12.64 -1.08
C ASN A 286 -18.29 13.72 -0.29
N ASP A 287 -19.59 13.91 -0.48
CA ASP A 287 -20.27 15.11 0.06
C ASP A 287 -20.56 15.03 1.56
N GLY A 288 -20.18 13.94 2.26
CA GLY A 288 -20.55 13.73 3.66
C GLY A 288 -22.08 13.61 3.89
N ASP A 289 -22.85 13.71 2.81
CA ASP A 289 -24.30 13.58 2.73
C ASP A 289 -24.63 12.19 2.13
N ALA A 290 -24.01 11.15 2.66
CA ALA A 290 -24.39 9.76 2.41
C ALA A 290 -25.73 9.40 3.08
N SER A 291 -26.54 10.41 3.40
CA SER A 291 -27.86 10.33 3.99
C SER A 291 -28.91 10.05 2.91
N GLY A 292 -30.16 9.78 3.31
CA GLY A 292 -31.26 9.63 2.35
C GLY A 292 -31.47 10.88 1.50
N GLU A 293 -31.15 12.08 2.02
CA GLU A 293 -31.30 13.35 1.29
C GLU A 293 -30.33 13.47 0.11
N GLY A 294 -29.06 13.09 0.29
CA GLY A 294 -28.08 13.07 -0.79
C GLY A 294 -28.47 12.09 -1.91
N VAL A 295 -29.04 10.94 -1.54
CA VAL A 295 -29.57 9.97 -2.52
C VAL A 295 -30.75 10.55 -3.30
N VAL A 296 -31.70 11.23 -2.63
CA VAL A 296 -32.84 11.88 -3.32
C VAL A 296 -32.33 12.89 -4.35
N LYS A 297 -31.45 13.81 -3.93
CA LYS A 297 -30.85 14.82 -4.83
C LYS A 297 -30.17 14.18 -6.03
N LEU A 298 -29.42 13.10 -5.81
CA LEU A 298 -28.77 12.36 -6.89
C LEU A 298 -29.78 11.76 -7.86
N LEU A 299 -30.81 11.06 -7.36
CA LEU A 299 -31.81 10.41 -8.22
C LEU A 299 -32.62 11.43 -9.05
N GLU A 300 -32.97 12.56 -8.45
CA GLU A 300 -33.62 13.68 -9.12
C GLU A 300 -32.72 14.32 -10.18
N GLU A 301 -31.44 14.48 -9.88
CA GLU A 301 -30.48 15.05 -10.81
C GLU A 301 -30.23 14.13 -12.01
N LEU A 302 -30.22 12.80 -11.80
CA LEU A 302 -30.18 11.82 -12.88
C LEU A 302 -31.43 11.88 -13.77
N ASP A 303 -32.61 12.11 -13.18
CA ASP A 303 -33.87 12.24 -13.91
C ASP A 303 -33.93 13.54 -14.71
N ARG A 304 -33.55 14.66 -14.08
CA ARG A 304 -33.46 15.98 -14.71
C ARG A 304 -32.55 15.99 -15.95
N ARG A 305 -31.51 15.16 -15.94
CA ARG A 305 -30.52 15.04 -17.03
C ARG A 305 -30.81 13.91 -18.02
N ASP A 306 -31.92 13.17 -17.85
CA ASP A 306 -32.26 12.00 -18.67
C ASP A 306 -31.11 10.95 -18.72
N LEU A 307 -30.41 10.75 -17.60
CA LEU A 307 -29.31 9.80 -17.49
C LEU A 307 -29.80 8.37 -17.17
N TRP A 308 -31.04 8.22 -16.72
CA TRP A 308 -31.66 6.91 -16.49
C TRP A 308 -31.70 6.03 -17.75
N ARG A 309 -31.75 6.63 -18.94
CA ARG A 309 -31.71 5.89 -20.22
C ARG A 309 -30.42 5.09 -20.42
N LEU A 310 -29.35 5.44 -19.71
CA LEU A 310 -28.06 4.76 -19.76
C LEU A 310 -28.03 3.49 -18.89
N ILE A 311 -29.04 3.32 -18.03
CA ILE A 311 -29.15 2.19 -17.12
C ILE A 311 -30.22 1.23 -17.67
N PRO A 312 -29.88 -0.03 -17.96
CA PRO A 312 -30.88 -1.01 -18.34
C PRO A 312 -31.98 -1.14 -17.27
N GLU A 313 -33.25 -1.19 -17.67
CA GLU A 313 -34.41 -1.21 -16.75
C GLU A 313 -34.28 -2.30 -15.67
N ARG A 314 -33.82 -3.48 -16.05
CA ARG A 314 -33.59 -4.62 -15.13
C ARG A 314 -32.51 -4.37 -14.06
N GLU A 315 -31.65 -3.38 -14.27
CA GLU A 315 -30.49 -3.05 -13.41
C GLU A 315 -30.74 -1.78 -12.57
N VAL A 316 -31.87 -1.09 -12.75
CA VAL A 316 -32.23 0.13 -12.00
C VAL A 316 -32.27 -0.13 -10.49
N GLY A 317 -32.91 -1.22 -10.06
CA GLY A 317 -32.96 -1.58 -8.64
C GLY A 317 -31.57 -1.83 -8.04
N TYR A 318 -30.71 -2.55 -8.77
CA TYR A 318 -29.33 -2.77 -8.34
C TYR A 318 -28.53 -1.46 -8.27
N PHE A 319 -28.68 -0.59 -9.27
CA PHE A 319 -28.03 0.72 -9.30
C PHE A 319 -28.43 1.59 -8.10
N ILE A 320 -29.72 1.73 -7.82
CA ILE A 320 -30.23 2.49 -6.67
C ILE A 320 -29.71 1.87 -5.36
N SER A 321 -29.72 0.54 -5.26
CA SER A 321 -29.15 -0.17 -4.11
C SER A 321 -27.66 0.13 -3.91
N GLN A 322 -26.87 0.34 -4.97
CA GLN A 322 -25.47 0.76 -4.83
C GLN A 322 -25.31 2.20 -4.32
N GLN A 323 -26.23 3.10 -4.67
CA GLN A 323 -26.17 4.50 -4.21
C GLN A 323 -26.65 4.65 -2.76
N LEU A 324 -27.55 3.77 -2.30
CA LEU A 324 -27.93 3.70 -0.90
C LEU A 324 -26.73 3.27 -0.06
N SER A 325 -26.17 4.21 0.68
CA SER A 325 -24.97 4.01 1.49
C SER A 325 -25.17 2.98 2.60
N TYR A 326 -24.07 2.53 3.18
CA TYR A 326 -24.11 1.72 4.39
C TYR A 326 -24.80 2.43 5.57
N GLU A 327 -24.66 3.75 5.64
CA GLU A 327 -25.28 4.57 6.70
C GLU A 327 -26.78 4.64 6.55
N VAL A 328 -27.30 4.62 5.31
CA VAL A 328 -28.75 4.46 5.08
C VAL A 328 -29.24 3.11 5.63
N GLY A 329 -28.43 2.05 5.62
CA GLY A 329 -28.80 0.79 6.29
C GLY A 329 -28.91 0.89 7.82
N ARG A 330 -28.45 1.97 8.44
CA ARG A 330 -28.32 2.12 9.90
C ARG A 330 -29.00 3.36 10.47
N SER A 331 -29.53 4.24 9.63
CA SER A 331 -30.23 5.45 10.07
C SER A 331 -31.65 5.14 10.57
N ASP A 332 -32.29 6.15 11.16
CA ASP A 332 -33.68 6.04 11.61
C ASP A 332 -34.61 5.73 10.43
N PRO A 333 -35.42 4.66 10.49
CA PRO A 333 -36.27 4.25 9.37
C PRO A 333 -37.39 5.26 9.07
N GLY A 334 -37.84 6.05 10.07
CA GLY A 334 -38.80 7.12 9.88
C GLY A 334 -38.23 8.21 8.99
N LEU A 335 -37.03 8.67 9.30
CA LEU A 335 -36.30 9.65 8.51
C LEU A 335 -36.03 9.15 7.08
N GLN A 336 -35.67 7.87 6.90
CA GLN A 336 -35.46 7.30 5.57
C GLN A 336 -36.73 7.29 4.72
N VAL A 337 -37.85 6.85 5.30
CA VAL A 337 -39.14 6.80 4.60
C VAL A 337 -39.62 8.21 4.24
N GLU A 338 -39.40 9.19 5.12
CA GLU A 338 -39.68 10.60 4.86
C GLU A 338 -38.83 11.16 3.71
N GLN A 339 -37.50 10.99 3.79
CA GLN A 339 -36.56 11.51 2.79
C GLN A 339 -36.79 10.87 1.41
N LEU A 340 -36.76 9.53 1.33
CA LEU A 340 -36.96 8.83 0.06
C LEU A 340 -38.39 8.98 -0.47
N GLY A 341 -39.36 9.20 0.43
CA GLY A 341 -40.74 9.52 0.07
C GLY A 341 -40.89 10.83 -0.70
N ALA A 342 -39.90 11.73 -0.63
CA ALA A 342 -39.89 12.99 -1.37
C ALA A 342 -39.49 12.85 -2.85
N ILE A 343 -39.02 11.68 -3.29
CA ILE A 343 -38.70 11.45 -4.71
C ILE A 343 -39.97 11.61 -5.55
N ASP A 344 -39.96 12.55 -6.49
CA ASP A 344 -41.11 12.89 -7.33
C ASP A 344 -41.54 11.73 -8.24
N ARG A 345 -40.57 11.04 -8.84
CA ARG A 345 -40.81 9.97 -9.81
C ARG A 345 -41.20 8.68 -9.09
N ASP A 346 -42.46 8.27 -9.28
CA ASP A 346 -43.08 7.19 -8.50
C ASP A 346 -42.29 5.87 -8.58
N ASP A 347 -41.99 5.36 -9.77
CA ASP A 347 -41.24 4.09 -9.94
C ASP A 347 -39.89 4.09 -9.20
N LEU A 348 -39.13 5.18 -9.29
CA LEU A 348 -37.86 5.34 -8.57
C LEU A 348 -38.07 5.40 -7.05
N ARG A 349 -39.08 6.15 -6.58
CA ARG A 349 -39.47 6.22 -5.16
C ARG A 349 -39.80 4.83 -4.62
N GLN A 350 -40.64 4.07 -5.33
CA GLN A 350 -41.05 2.72 -4.95
C GLN A 350 -39.83 1.78 -4.84
N ILE A 351 -38.89 1.86 -5.78
CA ILE A 351 -37.66 1.05 -5.79
C ILE A 351 -36.72 1.46 -4.65
N ALA A 352 -36.48 2.77 -4.48
CA ALA A 352 -35.59 3.29 -3.44
C ALA A 352 -36.06 2.91 -2.03
N LEU A 353 -37.36 3.05 -1.73
CA LEU A 353 -37.94 2.66 -0.45
C LEU A 353 -37.80 1.16 -0.19
N ARG A 354 -38.02 0.33 -1.21
CA ARG A 354 -37.86 -1.13 -1.10
C ARG A 354 -36.41 -1.52 -0.84
N GLU A 355 -35.45 -0.96 -1.59
CA GLU A 355 -34.02 -1.26 -1.38
C GLU A 355 -33.51 -0.73 -0.04
N ALA A 356 -34.00 0.42 0.43
CA ALA A 356 -33.69 0.95 1.76
C ALA A 356 -34.21 0.02 2.87
N GLY A 357 -35.45 -0.44 2.78
CA GLY A 357 -36.01 -1.43 3.71
C GLY A 357 -35.21 -2.72 3.76
N ARG A 358 -34.78 -3.23 2.60
CA ARG A 358 -33.92 -4.42 2.50
C ARG A 358 -32.58 -4.21 3.20
N LYS A 359 -31.92 -3.07 2.97
CA LYS A 359 -30.62 -2.74 3.62
C LYS A 359 -30.76 -2.51 5.11
N TRP A 360 -31.83 -1.87 5.56
CA TRP A 360 -32.09 -1.62 6.96
C TRP A 360 -32.32 -2.94 7.72
N ALA A 361 -33.08 -3.86 7.12
CA ALA A 361 -33.30 -5.17 7.70
C ALA A 361 -32.02 -5.99 7.87
N ALA A 362 -31.05 -5.83 6.96
CA ALA A 362 -29.76 -6.50 7.06
C ALA A 362 -28.91 -6.07 8.27
N HIS A 363 -29.26 -4.96 8.93
CA HIS A 363 -28.51 -4.41 10.06
C HIS A 363 -29.34 -4.29 11.35
N SER A 364 -30.57 -4.79 11.35
CA SER A 364 -31.52 -4.63 12.46
C SER A 364 -31.85 -5.95 13.13
N SER A 365 -32.12 -5.93 14.43
CA SER A 365 -32.63 -7.10 15.13
C SER A 365 -34.12 -7.29 14.87
N SER A 366 -34.62 -8.52 15.03
CA SER A 366 -36.04 -8.85 14.86
C SER A 366 -36.99 -7.99 15.72
N ASP A 367 -36.57 -7.63 16.93
CA ASP A 367 -37.33 -6.74 17.82
C ASP A 367 -37.34 -5.30 17.28
N ASP A 368 -36.19 -4.80 16.80
CA ASP A 368 -36.09 -3.46 16.21
C ASP A 368 -36.94 -3.33 14.94
N LEU A 369 -36.97 -4.38 14.11
CA LEU A 369 -37.84 -4.47 12.93
C LEU A 369 -39.30 -4.24 13.32
N LEU A 370 -39.82 -5.03 14.27
CA LEU A 370 -41.23 -4.99 14.66
C LEU A 370 -41.60 -3.71 15.41
N GLN A 371 -40.69 -3.16 16.21
CA GLN A 371 -40.93 -1.94 16.96
C GLN A 371 -40.95 -0.71 16.04
N SER A 372 -39.97 -0.61 15.14
CA SER A 372 -39.83 0.56 14.26
C SER A 372 -40.95 0.63 13.23
N MET A 373 -41.41 -0.50 12.66
CA MET A 373 -42.50 -0.48 11.66
C MET A 373 -43.86 -0.03 12.23
N LYS A 374 -44.04 -0.10 13.56
CA LYS A 374 -45.23 0.42 14.26
C LYS A 374 -45.20 1.93 14.45
N THR A 375 -44.02 2.54 14.43
CA THR A 375 -43.85 3.98 14.65
C THR A 375 -43.80 4.77 13.34
N LEU A 376 -43.64 4.10 12.20
CA LEU A 376 -43.72 4.73 10.88
C LEU A 376 -45.14 5.22 10.59
N HIS A 377 -45.25 6.38 9.92
CA HIS A 377 -46.54 6.89 9.46
C HIS A 377 -47.16 5.95 8.42
N SER A 378 -48.46 5.64 8.56
CA SER A 378 -49.15 4.78 7.61
C SER A 378 -49.23 5.41 6.22
N GLY A 379 -49.17 4.56 5.18
CA GLY A 379 -49.21 5.00 3.79
C GLY A 379 -48.34 4.13 2.88
N GLU A 380 -48.44 4.39 1.59
CA GLU A 380 -47.79 3.61 0.54
C GLU A 380 -46.25 3.52 0.73
N ASN A 381 -45.62 4.63 1.13
CA ASN A 381 -44.17 4.66 1.30
C ASN A 381 -43.69 3.72 2.41
N ARG A 382 -44.42 3.68 3.54
CA ARG A 382 -44.15 2.74 4.65
C ARG A 382 -44.33 1.30 4.18
N ASP A 383 -45.41 1.02 3.46
CA ASP A 383 -45.73 -0.34 3.00
C ASP A 383 -44.67 -0.89 2.04
N ARG A 384 -44.07 -0.03 1.22
CA ARG A 384 -42.96 -0.36 0.33
C ARG A 384 -41.66 -0.62 1.05
N PHE A 385 -41.37 0.21 2.04
CA PHE A 385 -40.25 -0.02 2.93
C PHE A 385 -40.38 -1.37 3.64
N ILE A 386 -41.56 -1.67 4.22
CA ILE A 386 -41.86 -2.97 4.84
C ILE A 386 -41.71 -4.11 3.83
N SER A 387 -42.20 -3.95 2.59
CA SER A 387 -42.01 -4.95 1.55
C SER A 387 -40.53 -5.25 1.29
N GLY A 388 -39.65 -4.25 1.37
CA GLY A 388 -38.20 -4.42 1.29
C GLY A 388 -37.62 -5.18 2.48
N VAL A 389 -38.07 -4.86 3.70
CA VAL A 389 -37.68 -5.58 4.93
C VAL A 389 -38.02 -7.07 4.83
N LEU A 390 -39.18 -7.40 4.28
CA LEU A 390 -39.62 -8.79 4.10
C LEU A 390 -38.69 -9.61 3.20
N GLU A 391 -38.06 -8.99 2.19
CA GLU A 391 -37.11 -9.68 1.30
C GLU A 391 -35.85 -10.17 2.02
N TYR A 392 -35.57 -9.65 3.22
CA TYR A 392 -34.41 -10.01 4.03
C TYR A 392 -34.78 -10.63 5.39
N THR A 393 -36.06 -10.87 5.66
CA THR A 393 -36.51 -11.43 6.94
C THR A 393 -36.57 -12.96 6.89
N HIS A 394 -35.91 -13.64 7.83
CA HIS A 394 -35.80 -15.12 7.88
C HIS A 394 -36.77 -15.77 8.87
N GLU A 395 -37.09 -15.08 9.96
CA GLU A 395 -37.94 -15.59 11.02
C GLU A 395 -39.40 -15.57 10.60
N LYS A 396 -40.08 -16.73 10.66
CA LYS A 396 -41.46 -16.89 10.16
C LYS A 396 -42.45 -15.99 10.90
N GLU A 397 -42.29 -15.89 12.21
CA GLU A 397 -43.17 -15.13 13.09
C GLU A 397 -43.02 -13.62 12.82
N VAL A 398 -41.78 -13.14 12.70
CA VAL A 398 -41.45 -11.75 12.36
C VAL A 398 -41.94 -11.40 10.96
N PHE A 399 -41.68 -12.28 9.99
CA PHE A 399 -42.13 -12.13 8.61
C PHE A 399 -43.65 -12.02 8.51
N ALA A 400 -44.39 -12.92 9.17
CA ALA A 400 -45.85 -12.88 9.18
C ALA A 400 -46.37 -11.58 9.82
N ALA A 401 -45.78 -11.17 10.94
CA ALA A 401 -46.17 -9.94 11.64
C ALA A 401 -45.85 -8.67 10.83
N LEU A 402 -44.75 -8.64 10.08
CA LEU A 402 -44.42 -7.53 9.17
C LEU A 402 -45.33 -7.50 7.95
N ARG A 403 -45.62 -8.67 7.35
CA ARG A 403 -46.51 -8.78 6.19
C ARG A 403 -47.94 -8.34 6.51
N GLU A 404 -48.42 -8.59 7.73
CA GLU A 404 -49.73 -8.11 8.18
C GLU A 404 -49.79 -6.59 8.38
N GLN A 405 -48.65 -5.92 8.54
CA GLN A 405 -48.59 -4.46 8.68
C GLN A 405 -48.66 -3.70 7.36
N ILE A 406 -48.56 -4.39 6.21
CA ILE A 406 -48.77 -3.79 4.88
C ILE A 406 -50.28 -3.59 4.69
N GLU A 407 -50.70 -2.33 4.54
CA GLU A 407 -52.10 -1.93 4.44
C GLU A 407 -52.59 -1.92 2.98
N ASP A 408 -51.72 -1.53 2.05
CA ASP A 408 -52.00 -1.52 0.61
C ASP A 408 -52.11 -2.96 0.07
N PRO A 409 -53.30 -3.36 -0.46
CA PRO A 409 -53.50 -4.72 -0.97
C PRO A 409 -52.61 -5.06 -2.17
N ALA A 410 -52.33 -4.10 -3.05
CA ALA A 410 -51.53 -4.31 -4.26
C ALA A 410 -50.03 -4.48 -3.90
N ILE A 411 -49.56 -3.79 -2.85
CA ILE A 411 -48.22 -4.00 -2.30
C ILE A 411 -48.16 -5.36 -1.60
N LYS A 412 -49.14 -5.67 -0.74
CA LYS A 412 -49.20 -6.93 0.01
C LYS A 412 -49.24 -8.14 -0.92
N GLU A 413 -49.94 -8.05 -2.05
CA GLU A 413 -50.01 -9.13 -3.06
C GLU A 413 -48.64 -9.40 -3.72
N LYS A 414 -47.88 -8.34 -4.02
CA LYS A 414 -46.56 -8.41 -4.68
C LYS A 414 -45.41 -8.70 -3.71
N ALA A 415 -45.58 -8.40 -2.43
CA ALA A 415 -44.57 -8.67 -1.40
C ALA A 415 -44.28 -10.18 -1.27
N PRO A 416 -43.07 -10.57 -0.82
CA PRO A 416 -42.71 -11.98 -0.60
C PRO A 416 -43.78 -12.74 0.20
N LYS A 417 -44.09 -13.97 -0.21
CA LYS A 417 -45.11 -14.82 0.44
C LYS A 417 -44.54 -15.74 1.52
N GLU A 418 -43.23 -15.96 1.49
CA GLU A 418 -42.49 -16.80 2.41
C GLU A 418 -41.22 -16.08 2.87
N PRO A 419 -40.71 -16.35 4.09
CA PRO A 419 -39.46 -15.77 4.56
C PRO A 419 -38.29 -16.16 3.67
N TRP A 420 -37.26 -15.32 3.65
CA TRP A 420 -36.04 -15.63 2.91
C TRP A 420 -35.36 -16.86 3.53
N VAL A 421 -35.19 -17.89 2.72
CA VAL A 421 -34.42 -19.10 3.06
C VAL A 421 -33.08 -18.92 2.36
N GLY A 422 -32.03 -18.60 3.11
CA GLY A 422 -30.73 -18.32 2.52
C GLY A 422 -30.26 -19.45 1.64
N GLU A 423 -29.66 -19.12 0.50
CA GLU A 423 -28.87 -20.10 -0.24
C GLU A 423 -27.76 -20.56 0.70
N GLY A 424 -27.85 -21.82 1.15
CA GLY A 424 -26.83 -22.43 1.99
C GLY A 424 -25.50 -22.46 1.25
N GLY A 425 -24.63 -21.51 1.58
CA GLY A 425 -23.21 -21.47 1.22
C GLY A 425 -22.35 -22.21 2.23
#